data_AF-A0AAD1H327-F1
#
_entry.id   AF-A0AAD1H327-F1
#
_cell.length_a   1.000
_cell.length_b   1.000
_cell.length_c   1.000
_cell.angle_alpha   90.00
_cell.angle_beta   90.00
_cell.angle_gamma   90.00
#
_symmetry.space_group_name_H-M   'P 1'
#
loop_
_entity.id
_entity.type
_entity.pdbx_description
1 polymer ?
#
loop_
_entity_poly.entity_id
_entity_poly.type
_entity_poly.pdbx_seq_one_letter_code
_entity_poly.pdbx_strand_id
1 'polypeptide(L)' 'MDARTGGGFPVVVGEEAHIRSGRPDGPRYDPDYPSADIDKYENLMLLCPTHHTLIDAHNGDAHPPTHLNPSP' A
#
# COMPACT_ATOMS: atom_id res chain seq x y z
N MET A 1 0.84 -7.96 27.01
CA MET A 1 -0.37 -8.38 27.73
C MET A 1 -0.92 -7.15 28.43
N ASP A 2 -2.17 -6.79 28.14
CA ASP A 2 -2.86 -5.77 28.92
C ASP A 2 -3.09 -6.31 30.34
N ALA A 3 -2.56 -5.60 31.33
CA ALA A 3 -2.65 -5.97 32.73
C ALA A 3 -4.10 -5.94 33.28
N ARG A 4 -5.04 -5.32 32.55
CA ARG A 4 -6.45 -5.20 32.96
C ARG A 4 -7.36 -6.27 32.38
N THR A 5 -7.07 -6.78 31.19
CA THR A 5 -7.94 -7.75 30.48
C THR A 5 -7.28 -9.10 30.22
N GLY A 6 -5.96 -9.24 30.41
CA GLY A 6 -5.22 -10.43 30.01
C GLY A 6 -5.11 -10.60 28.49
N GLY A 7 -5.69 -9.69 27.70
CA GLY A 7 -5.62 -9.68 26.25
C GLY A 7 -4.23 -9.32 25.74
N GLY A 8 -3.82 -9.94 24.62
CA GLY A 8 -2.66 -9.48 23.87
C GLY A 8 -2.85 -8.04 23.40
N PHE A 9 -1.75 -7.30 23.22
CA PHE A 9 -1.85 -6.02 22.51
C PHE A 9 -2.20 -6.28 21.04
N PRO A 10 -3.04 -5.45 20.40
CA PRO A 10 -3.28 -5.60 18.97
C PRO A 10 -1.95 -5.48 18.23
N VAL A 11 -1.64 -6.50 17.42
CA VAL A 11 -0.47 -6.52 16.56
C VAL A 11 -0.93 -6.12 15.17
N VAL A 12 -0.32 -5.07 14.62
CA VAL A 12 -0.52 -4.70 13.21
C VAL A 12 0.17 -5.74 12.36
N VAL A 13 -0.61 -6.53 11.62
CA VAL A 13 -0.11 -7.56 10.71
C VAL A 13 0.08 -7.04 9.28
N GLY A 14 -0.57 -5.93 8.93
CA GLY A 14 -0.42 -5.28 7.64
C GLY A 14 -1.02 -3.88 7.56
N GLU A 15 -0.63 -3.18 6.52
CA GLU A 15 -0.99 -1.81 6.18
C GLU A 15 -1.50 -1.78 4.72
N GLU A 16 -2.53 -0.97 4.49
CA GLU A 16 -3.07 -0.70 3.16
C GLU A 16 -2.08 0.11 2.33
N ALA A 17 -1.88 -0.29 1.08
CA ALA A 17 -1.04 0.41 0.12
C ALA A 17 -1.74 0.52 -1.23
N HIS A 18 -1.59 1.66 -1.89
CA HIS A 18 -2.07 1.85 -3.27
C HIS A 18 -1.08 1.30 -4.30
N ILE A 19 -1.59 0.66 -5.36
CA ILE A 19 -0.81 0.24 -6.53
C ILE A 19 -0.49 1.47 -7.41
N ARG A 20 -1.45 2.38 -7.60
CA ARG A 20 -1.31 3.71 -8.22
C ARG A 20 -1.59 4.80 -7.21
N SER A 21 -0.68 5.77 -7.10
CA SER A 21 -0.90 6.96 -6.28
C SER A 21 -1.98 7.87 -6.88
N GLY A 22 -2.87 8.40 -6.06
CA GLY A 22 -3.77 9.50 -6.43
C GLY A 22 -3.12 10.89 -6.38
N ARG A 23 -1.91 10.99 -5.83
CA ARG A 23 -1.14 12.25 -5.76
C ARG A 23 -0.28 12.40 -7.02
N PRO A 24 -0.33 13.56 -7.71
CA PRO A 24 0.46 13.82 -8.93
C PRO A 24 1.97 13.68 -8.77
N ASP A 25 2.49 13.93 -7.57
CA ASP A 25 3.90 13.81 -7.19
C ASP A 25 4.21 12.48 -6.47
N GLY A 26 3.22 11.60 -6.35
CA GLY A 26 3.34 10.37 -5.59
C GLY A 26 3.87 9.18 -6.39
N PRO A 27 4.30 8.12 -5.68
CA PRO A 27 4.81 6.90 -6.30
C PRO A 27 3.84 6.34 -7.33
N ARG A 28 4.33 6.02 -8.54
CA ARG A 28 3.53 5.33 -9.56
C ARG A 28 2.24 6.10 -9.94
N TYR A 29 2.25 7.44 -9.82
CA TYR A 29 1.16 8.27 -10.34
C TYR A 29 1.03 8.04 -11.84
N ASP A 30 -0.22 7.92 -12.29
CA ASP A 30 -0.58 7.70 -13.67
C ASP A 30 -1.73 8.67 -14.02
N PRO A 31 -1.48 9.69 -14.85
CA PRO A 31 -2.50 10.69 -15.19
C PRO A 31 -3.66 10.11 -16.00
N ASP A 32 -3.47 8.95 -16.63
CA ASP A 32 -4.50 8.26 -17.40
C ASP A 32 -5.30 7.26 -16.54
N TYR A 33 -4.88 7.02 -15.30
CA TYR A 33 -5.62 6.17 -14.37
C TYR A 33 -6.83 6.91 -13.79
N PRO A 34 -8.06 6.35 -13.88
CA PRO A 34 -9.25 7.06 -13.43
C PRO A 34 -9.19 7.39 -11.93
N SER A 35 -9.42 8.65 -11.57
CA SER A 35 -9.44 9.07 -10.16
C SER A 35 -10.49 8.34 -9.32
N ALA A 36 -11.60 7.95 -9.95
CA ALA A 36 -12.65 7.13 -9.34
C ALA A 36 -12.21 5.69 -8.99
N ASP A 37 -11.07 5.25 -9.54
CA ASP A 37 -10.54 3.89 -9.34
C ASP A 37 -9.42 3.86 -8.29
N ILE A 38 -8.92 5.01 -7.82
CA ILE A 38 -7.81 5.09 -6.87
C ILE A 38 -8.11 4.35 -5.57
N ASP A 39 -9.31 4.51 -5.00
CA ASP A 39 -9.68 3.88 -3.72
C ASP A 39 -10.43 2.55 -3.91
N LYS A 40 -10.45 2.00 -5.13
CA LYS A 40 -11.09 0.71 -5.39
C LYS A 40 -10.18 -0.44 -4.98
N TYR A 41 -10.80 -1.56 -4.61
CA TYR A 41 -10.12 -2.76 -4.16
C TYR A 41 -9.05 -3.24 -5.16
N GLU A 42 -9.29 -3.07 -6.46
CA GLU A 42 -8.36 -3.42 -7.53
C GLU A 42 -7.06 -2.61 -7.53
N ASN A 43 -7.04 -1.45 -6.86
CA ASN A 43 -5.87 -0.60 -6.70
C ASN A 43 -5.26 -0.69 -5.28
N LEU A 44 -5.81 -1.52 -4.39
CA LEU A 44 -5.33 -1.68 -3.02
C LEU A 44 -4.60 -3.01 -2.86
N MET A 45 -3.55 -3.00 -2.05
CA MET A 45 -2.84 -4.20 -1.64
C MET A 45 -2.50 -4.12 -0.14
N LEU A 46 -2.48 -5.28 0.53
CA LEU A 46 -2.10 -5.37 1.93
C LEU A 46 -0.63 -5.81 2.04
N LEU A 47 0.18 -5.00 2.71
CA LEU A 47 1.60 -5.28 2.93
C LEU A 47 1.90 -5.35 4.42
N CYS A 48 2.84 -6.20 4.83
CA CYS A 48 3.32 -6.11 6.21
C CYS A 48 4.07 -4.77 6.42
N PRO A 49 4.15 -4.24 7.65
CA PRO A 49 4.72 -2.91 7.90
C PRO A 49 6.14 -2.73 7.32
N THR A 50 6.94 -3.79 7.34
CA THR A 50 8.29 -3.79 6.75
C THR A 50 8.24 -3.59 5.23
N HIS A 51 7.45 -4.39 4.51
CA HIS A 51 7.38 -4.27 3.05
C HIS A 51 6.65 -3.01 2.61
N HIS A 52 5.68 -2.55 3.39
CA HIS A 52 5.02 -1.27 3.16
C HIS A 52 6.03 -0.12 3.22
N THR A 53 6.83 -0.06 4.30
CA THR A 53 7.90 0.93 4.44
C THR A 53 8.93 0.85 3.32
N LEU A 54 9.35 -0.37 2.92
CA LEU A 54 10.33 -0.56 1.86
C LEU A 54 9.81 -0.11 0.49
N ILE A 55 8.55 -0.40 0.19
CA ILE A 55 7.93 -0.06 -1.09
C ILE A 55 7.63 1.45 -1.18
N ASP A 56 7.32 2.09 -0.06
CA ASP A 56 7.10 3.54 0.00
C ASP A 56 8.40 4.35 0.13
N ALA A 57 9.49 3.71 0.57
CA ALA A 57 10.80 4.33 0.62
C ALA A 57 11.25 4.80 -0.77
N HIS A 58 12.00 5.91 -0.82
CA HIS A 58 12.46 6.52 -2.07
C HIS A 58 11.32 6.81 -3.06
N ASN A 59 10.14 7.22 -2.56
CA ASN A 59 8.96 7.49 -3.38
C ASN A 59 8.56 6.30 -4.29
N GLY A 60 8.83 5.06 -3.87
CA GLY A 60 8.50 3.86 -4.64
C GLY A 60 9.22 3.69 -5.97
N ASP A 61 10.32 4.42 -6.20
CA ASP A 61 11.12 4.37 -7.42
C ASP A 61 11.65 2.96 -7.76
N ALA A 62 11.86 2.12 -6.75
CA ALA A 62 12.35 0.74 -6.94
C ALA A 62 11.23 -0.28 -7.27
N HIS A 63 9.97 0.13 -7.22
CA HIS A 63 8.81 -0.77 -7.28
C HIS A 63 7.81 -0.30 -8.33
N PRO A 64 8.05 -0.58 -9.62
CA PRO A 64 7.16 -0.15 -10.68
C PRO A 64 5.82 -0.91 -10.65
N PRO A 65 4.75 -0.31 -11.18
CA PRO A 65 3.42 -0.92 -11.34
C PRO A 65 3.39 -2.38 -11.78
N THR A 66 4.24 -2.70 -12.74
CA THR A 66 4.28 -3.96 -13.47
C THR A 66 4.68 -5.14 -12.60
N HIS A 67 5.41 -4.88 -11.50
CA HIS A 67 5.80 -5.90 -10.54
C HIS A 67 4.76 -6.12 -9.43
N LEU A 68 3.82 -5.19 -9.27
CA LEU A 68 2.78 -5.25 -8.23
C LEU A 68 1.43 -5.75 -8.76
N ASN A 69 1.22 -5.61 -10.07
CA ASN A 69 0.04 -6.14 -10.73
C ASN A 69 0.47 -6.76 -12.07
N PRO A 70 0.77 -8.08 -12.12
CA PRO A 70 0.92 -8.74 -13.39
C PRO A 70 -0.46 -8.71 -14.07
N SER A 71 -0.59 -7.93 -15.14
CA SER A 71 -1.66 -8.16 -16.12
C SER A 71 -1.59 -9.64 -16.55
N PRO A 72 -2.73 -10.32 -16.80
CA PRO A 72 -2.73 -11.72 -17.23
C PRO A 72 -1.86 -11.98 -18.46
#